data_AF-A0A2M8B027-F1
#
_entry.id   AF-A0A2M8B027-F1
#
_cell.length_a   1.000
_cell.length_b   1.000
_cell.length_c   1.000
_cell.angle_alpha   90.00
_cell.angle_beta   90.00
_cell.angle_gamma   90.00
#
_symmetry.space_group_name_H-M   'P 1'
#
loop_
_entity.id
_entity.type
_entity.pdbx_description
1 polymer ?
#
loop_
_entity_poly.entity_id
_entity_poly.type
_entity_poly.pdbx_seq_one_letter_code
_entity_poly.pdbx_strand_id
1 'polypeptide(L)'
;MRYRPRFILPPGSIRPIDFYKDYLPFTVLRRYSDQAVVAERVSAEELRRQQDNTQVYLEYRPERGKQPNRAGGPVVFGRVYRERVPFPGENGEGTRYLDLTFLKYNLVFPASGLPAGLNRLAGIFLKGAGLDPGDWHPLDNFVAAHIVLDGSGKPIAVLLAQHNHHRTYLAGKDIAFPADGRFVFDVALRSNELYPGSDSGNPVRHRVVRWSLYLKYLLSGEGRPLVSADDITYGRRSGEREVAYDLGFLSPCDPFYTAKIMLGAPRPYFGFDIGRDGPPGSDYYTVPDLLPLGNLLKFSYLHDGDPDDIRIVGESIDERRGTTDISRIMNHGGRKLFRDYLAVFGENGTTR
;
A
#
# COMPACT_ATOMS: atom_id res chain seq x y z
N MET A 1 11.07 19.59 -6.19
CA MET A 1 10.50 18.22 -6.27
C MET A 1 11.54 17.13 -5.94
N ARG A 2 12.47 17.35 -5.00
CA ARG A 2 13.68 16.53 -4.82
C ARG A 2 13.44 15.03 -4.57
N TYR A 3 12.39 14.69 -3.83
CA TYR A 3 12.04 13.30 -3.48
C TYR A 3 10.75 12.83 -4.14
N ARG A 4 10.36 13.45 -5.25
CA ARG A 4 9.14 13.07 -5.96
C ARG A 4 9.35 11.69 -6.64
N PRO A 5 8.63 10.63 -6.25
CA PRO A 5 8.86 9.30 -6.80
C PRO A 5 8.44 9.18 -8.27
N ARG A 6 8.95 8.15 -8.94
CA ARG A 6 8.61 7.77 -10.31
C ARG A 6 7.76 6.51 -10.22
N PHE A 7 6.53 6.60 -10.69
CA PHE A 7 5.63 5.43 -10.75
C PHE A 7 5.62 4.89 -12.15
N ILE A 8 5.82 3.59 -12.28
CA ILE A 8 5.91 2.91 -13.56
C ILE A 8 4.69 2.00 -13.72
N LEU A 9 3.88 2.26 -14.75
CA LEU A 9 2.65 1.50 -15.00
C LEU A 9 2.87 0.38 -16.01
N PRO A 10 2.35 -0.82 -15.72
CA PRO A 10 2.45 -1.92 -16.65
C PRO A 10 1.62 -1.66 -17.92
N PRO A 11 1.99 -2.24 -19.07
CA PRO A 11 1.26 -2.02 -20.32
C PRO A 11 -0.21 -2.40 -20.20
N GLY A 12 -1.11 -1.50 -20.62
CA GLY A 12 -2.55 -1.73 -20.60
C GLY A 12 -3.21 -1.68 -19.21
N SER A 13 -2.48 -1.27 -18.17
CA SER A 13 -3.06 -1.08 -16.84
C SER A 13 -4.04 0.09 -16.81
N ILE A 14 -4.92 0.07 -15.81
CA ILE A 14 -5.63 1.27 -15.38
C ILE A 14 -4.61 2.31 -14.89
N ARG A 15 -4.98 3.59 -15.01
CA ARG A 15 -4.12 4.71 -14.63
C ARG A 15 -4.66 5.34 -13.35
N PRO A 16 -3.80 5.94 -12.51
CA PRO A 16 -4.28 6.76 -11.42
C PRO A 16 -5.02 7.98 -11.97
N ILE A 17 -5.86 8.58 -11.13
CA ILE A 17 -6.71 9.73 -11.46
C ILE A 17 -6.72 10.76 -10.33
N ASP A 18 -7.22 11.97 -10.58
CA ASP A 18 -7.45 12.96 -9.53
C ASP A 18 -8.69 12.56 -8.71
N PHE A 19 -8.53 12.33 -7.41
CA PHE A 19 -9.64 11.97 -6.53
C PHE A 19 -10.82 12.96 -6.60
N TYR A 20 -10.52 14.26 -6.56
CA TYR A 20 -11.54 15.29 -6.44
C TYR A 20 -12.17 15.63 -7.79
N LYS A 21 -11.38 15.62 -8.87
CA LYS A 21 -11.88 15.99 -10.21
C LYS A 21 -12.41 14.82 -11.00
N ASP A 22 -11.87 13.62 -10.79
CA ASP A 22 -12.12 12.46 -11.66
C ASP A 22 -12.72 11.25 -10.93
N TYR A 23 -12.59 11.15 -9.60
CA TYR A 23 -13.20 10.05 -8.83
C TYR A 23 -14.57 10.47 -8.28
N LEU A 24 -14.61 11.48 -7.40
CA LEU A 24 -15.84 11.86 -6.68
C LEU A 24 -17.02 12.29 -7.57
N PRO A 25 -16.84 13.06 -8.66
CA PRO A 25 -17.97 13.48 -9.49
C PRO A 25 -18.68 12.32 -10.19
N PHE A 26 -18.00 11.19 -10.35
CA PHE A 26 -18.52 9.96 -10.96
C PHE A 26 -18.85 8.90 -9.92
N THR A 27 -19.05 9.30 -8.66
CA THR A 27 -19.28 8.38 -7.55
C THR A 27 -20.62 8.65 -6.89
N VAL A 28 -21.31 7.57 -6.53
CA VAL A 28 -22.47 7.61 -5.64
C VAL A 28 -22.10 7.06 -4.26
N LEU A 29 -22.65 7.64 -3.20
CA LEU A 29 -22.52 7.12 -1.84
C LEU A 29 -23.69 6.16 -1.58
N ARG A 30 -23.40 4.94 -1.14
CA ARG A 30 -24.42 3.94 -0.82
C ARG A 30 -24.25 3.38 0.57
N ARG A 31 -25.35 2.92 1.15
CA ARG A 31 -25.35 2.16 2.40
C ARG A 31 -25.09 0.68 2.14
N TYR A 32 -24.34 0.02 3.02
CA TYR A 32 -24.09 -1.42 2.90
C TYR A 32 -25.36 -2.27 3.06
N SER A 33 -26.21 -1.96 4.04
CA SER A 33 -27.30 -2.85 4.47
C SER A 33 -28.38 -3.09 3.42
N ASP A 34 -28.69 -2.09 2.61
CA ASP A 34 -29.80 -2.10 1.64
C ASP A 34 -29.39 -1.58 0.26
N GLN A 35 -28.11 -1.25 0.08
CA GLN A 35 -27.58 -0.61 -1.12
C GLN A 35 -28.28 0.72 -1.48
N ALA A 36 -29.03 1.34 -0.57
CA ALA A 36 -29.73 2.58 -0.85
C ALA A 36 -28.73 3.71 -1.15
N VAL A 37 -29.08 4.57 -2.11
CA VAL A 37 -28.29 5.76 -2.42
C VAL A 37 -28.47 6.75 -1.28
N VAL A 38 -27.36 7.12 -0.64
CA VAL A 38 -27.29 8.17 0.38
C VAL A 38 -27.03 9.52 -0.29
N ALA A 39 -26.19 9.54 -1.33
CA ALA A 39 -25.92 10.73 -2.14
C ALA A 39 -25.61 10.35 -3.60
N GLU A 40 -26.24 11.02 -4.56
CA GLU A 40 -26.00 10.80 -6.00
C GLU A 40 -24.73 11.49 -6.52
N ARG A 41 -24.29 12.56 -5.86
CA ARG A 41 -23.07 13.29 -6.20
C ARG A 41 -22.28 13.52 -4.93
N VAL A 42 -21.16 12.82 -4.80
CA VAL A 42 -20.33 12.92 -3.61
C VAL A 42 -19.41 14.13 -3.72
N SER A 43 -19.39 14.95 -2.66
CA SER A 43 -18.48 16.08 -2.52
C SER A 43 -17.53 15.85 -1.34
N ALA A 44 -16.48 16.67 -1.23
CA ALA A 44 -15.61 16.67 -0.05
C ALA A 44 -16.42 16.92 1.25
N GLU A 45 -17.42 17.80 1.20
CA GLU A 45 -18.29 18.09 2.34
C GLU A 45 -19.11 16.86 2.75
N GLU A 46 -19.64 16.11 1.78
CA GLU A 46 -20.35 14.86 2.05
C GLU A 46 -19.44 13.82 2.68
N LEU A 47 -18.22 13.63 2.15
CA LEU A 47 -17.25 12.73 2.77
C LEU A 47 -16.93 13.14 4.20
N ARG A 48 -16.81 14.44 4.47
CA ARG A 48 -16.56 14.94 5.82
C ARG A 48 -17.72 14.64 6.76
N ARG A 49 -18.98 14.78 6.31
CA ARG A 49 -20.16 14.39 7.10
C ARG A 49 -20.17 12.90 7.44
N GLN A 50 -19.64 12.07 6.53
CA GLN A 50 -19.67 10.61 6.63
C GLN A 50 -18.34 10.01 7.12
N GLN A 51 -17.39 10.84 7.58
CA GLN A 51 -15.99 10.40 7.75
C GLN A 51 -15.80 9.24 8.73
N ASP A 52 -16.69 9.07 9.72
CA ASP A 52 -16.67 7.97 10.68
C ASP A 52 -17.76 6.92 10.41
N ASN A 53 -18.53 7.06 9.33
CA ASN A 53 -19.61 6.15 8.98
C ASN A 53 -19.09 4.95 8.19
N THR A 54 -18.85 3.85 8.89
CA THR A 54 -18.39 2.57 8.31
C THR A 54 -19.50 1.77 7.63
N GLN A 55 -20.74 2.29 7.62
CA GLN A 55 -21.91 1.65 7.01
C GLN A 55 -22.21 2.17 5.59
N VAL A 56 -21.30 2.98 5.03
CA VAL A 56 -21.40 3.48 3.66
C VAL A 56 -20.14 3.20 2.83
N TYR A 57 -20.30 3.21 1.51
CA TYR A 57 -19.21 3.05 0.55
C TYR A 57 -19.42 3.93 -0.68
N LEU A 58 -18.32 4.20 -1.39
CA LEU A 58 -18.31 4.95 -2.64
C LEU A 58 -18.39 4.00 -3.83
N GLU A 59 -19.48 4.00 -4.59
CA GLU A 59 -19.55 3.25 -5.85
C GLU A 59 -19.14 4.15 -7.00
N TYR A 60 -17.99 3.86 -7.61
CA TYR A 60 -17.53 4.52 -8.82
C TYR A 60 -18.35 4.07 -10.03
N ARG A 61 -18.95 5.04 -10.73
CA ARG A 61 -19.83 4.87 -11.89
C ARG A 61 -19.34 5.76 -13.03
N PRO A 62 -18.27 5.38 -13.73
CA PRO A 62 -17.83 6.14 -14.88
C PRO A 62 -18.95 6.14 -15.93
N GLU A 63 -19.28 7.31 -16.48
CA GLU A 63 -20.23 7.37 -17.58
C GLU A 63 -19.70 6.54 -18.76
N ARG A 64 -20.54 5.66 -19.33
CA ARG A 64 -20.14 4.73 -20.38
C ARG A 64 -19.52 5.49 -21.57
N GLY A 65 -18.25 5.26 -21.84
CA GLY A 65 -17.51 5.92 -22.93
C GLY A 65 -16.84 7.25 -22.56
N LYS A 66 -17.08 7.81 -21.36
CA LYS A 66 -16.27 8.91 -20.82
C LYS A 66 -15.19 8.33 -19.94
N GLN A 67 -13.96 8.30 -20.45
CA GLN A 67 -12.82 8.16 -19.54
C GLN A 67 -12.73 9.43 -18.67
N PRO A 68 -12.33 9.32 -17.39
CA PRO A 68 -12.02 10.48 -16.56
C PRO A 68 -11.10 11.43 -17.32
N ASN A 69 -11.29 12.72 -17.08
CA ASN A 69 -10.98 13.79 -18.01
C ASN A 69 -9.46 13.84 -18.29
N ARG A 70 -9.01 13.19 -19.38
CA ARG A 70 -7.59 13.07 -19.76
C ARG A 70 -6.85 14.40 -19.94
N ALA A 71 -7.57 15.53 -19.94
CA ALA A 71 -7.01 16.86 -20.12
C ALA A 71 -6.16 17.33 -18.92
N GLY A 72 -6.44 16.82 -17.71
CA GLY A 72 -5.56 16.97 -16.54
C GLY A 72 -4.82 15.65 -16.30
N GLY A 73 -3.51 15.69 -16.05
CA GLY A 73 -2.81 14.51 -15.54
C GLY A 73 -3.36 14.09 -14.18
N PRO A 74 -3.10 12.85 -13.73
CA PRO A 74 -3.47 12.44 -12.37
C PRO A 74 -2.82 13.34 -11.31
N VAL A 75 -3.49 13.49 -10.18
CA VAL A 75 -2.92 14.14 -9.00
C VAL A 75 -2.50 13.08 -7.98
N VAL A 76 -1.26 13.15 -7.53
CA VAL A 76 -0.75 12.40 -6.39
C VAL A 76 -0.79 13.31 -5.18
N PHE A 77 -1.45 12.91 -4.10
CA PHE A 77 -1.58 13.74 -2.90
C PHE A 77 -0.44 13.46 -1.92
N GLY A 78 0.42 14.47 -1.74
CA GLY A 78 1.56 14.43 -0.85
C GLY A 78 1.22 14.88 0.57
N ARG A 79 1.74 14.16 1.57
CA ARG A 79 1.65 14.54 2.99
C ARG A 79 2.96 14.30 3.71
N VAL A 80 3.25 15.12 4.72
CA VAL A 80 4.47 15.04 5.53
C VAL A 80 4.09 14.70 6.97
N TYR A 81 4.70 13.65 7.50
CA TYR A 81 4.62 13.28 8.91
C TYR A 81 6.02 13.37 9.52
N ARG A 82 6.09 13.72 10.80
CA ARG A 82 7.33 13.74 11.57
C ARG A 82 7.12 12.98 12.84
N GLU A 83 8.00 12.03 13.12
CA GLU A 83 7.91 11.18 14.30
C GLU A 83 9.30 11.01 14.90
N ARG A 84 9.37 11.04 16.22
CA ARG A 84 10.54 10.59 16.97
C ARG A 84 10.38 9.10 17.25
N VAL A 85 11.06 8.27 16.46
CA VAL A 85 10.80 6.82 16.42
C VAL A 85 11.75 6.07 17.36
N PRO A 86 11.22 5.29 18.33
CA PRO A 86 12.04 4.47 19.21
C PRO A 86 12.50 3.20 18.50
N PHE A 87 13.79 2.92 18.61
CA PHE A 87 14.45 1.70 18.19
C PHE A 87 15.02 0.96 19.40
N PRO A 88 14.72 -0.34 19.57
CA PRO A 88 15.34 -1.15 20.61
C PRO A 88 16.85 -1.24 20.34
N GLY A 89 17.68 -0.95 21.36
CA GLY A 89 19.11 -1.18 21.26
C GLY A 89 19.46 -2.67 21.26
N GLU A 90 20.68 -2.99 20.82
CA GLU A 90 21.20 -4.35 20.90
C GLU A 90 21.84 -4.60 22.27
N ASN A 91 21.81 -5.84 22.75
CA ASN A 91 22.58 -6.30 23.92
C ASN A 91 22.38 -5.49 25.23
N GLY A 92 21.16 -4.98 25.46
CA GLY A 92 20.86 -4.21 26.68
C GLY A 92 21.22 -2.73 26.60
N GLU A 93 21.72 -2.26 25.44
CA GLU A 93 21.71 -0.83 25.16
C GLU A 93 20.25 -0.36 25.13
N GLY A 94 19.91 0.64 25.95
CA GLY A 94 18.54 1.15 26.04
C GLY A 94 17.98 1.65 24.71
N THR A 95 16.71 2.06 24.72
CA THR A 95 16.03 2.57 23.52
C THR A 95 16.77 3.77 22.91
N ARG A 96 17.10 3.65 21.62
CA ARG A 96 17.60 4.75 20.79
C ARG A 96 16.44 5.42 20.08
N TYR A 97 16.59 6.70 19.72
CA TYR A 97 15.56 7.44 19.02
C TYR A 97 16.13 8.03 17.74
N LEU A 98 15.37 7.92 16.65
CA LEU A 98 15.64 8.63 15.40
C LEU A 98 14.52 9.61 15.13
N ASP A 99 14.87 10.86 14.82
CA ASP A 99 13.91 11.82 14.29
C ASP A 99 13.72 11.54 12.80
N LEU A 100 12.53 11.02 12.45
CA LEU A 100 12.19 10.60 11.10
C LEU A 100 11.14 11.51 10.49
N THR A 101 11.31 11.81 9.20
CA THR A 101 10.28 12.48 8.40
C THR A 101 9.77 11.53 7.33
N PHE A 102 8.46 11.29 7.30
CA PHE A 102 7.81 10.45 6.30
C PHE A 102 7.13 11.32 5.25
N LEU A 103 7.59 11.21 4.00
CA LEU A 103 6.97 11.83 2.84
C LEU A 103 6.03 10.81 2.19
N LYS A 104 4.73 10.93 2.45
CA LYS A 104 3.70 10.05 1.90
C LYS A 104 3.17 10.57 0.58
N TYR A 105 3.03 9.69 -0.40
CA TYR A 105 2.50 9.96 -1.73
C TYR A 105 1.33 9.01 -1.99
N ASN A 106 0.11 9.54 -2.06
CA ASN A 106 -1.09 8.74 -2.29
C ASN A 106 -1.51 8.80 -3.76
N LEU A 107 -1.67 7.64 -4.38
CA LEU A 107 -2.29 7.46 -5.69
C LEU A 107 -3.74 6.98 -5.50
N VAL A 108 -4.61 7.44 -6.39
CA VAL A 108 -5.99 6.95 -6.47
C VAL A 108 -6.21 6.28 -7.80
N PHE A 109 -6.66 5.03 -7.77
CA PHE A 109 -7.11 4.31 -8.94
C PHE A 109 -8.64 4.22 -8.95
N PRO A 110 -9.29 4.27 -10.14
CA PRO A 110 -10.74 4.17 -10.26
C PRO A 110 -11.30 2.78 -9.90
N ALA A 111 -10.44 1.76 -9.94
CA ALA A 111 -10.76 0.38 -9.60
C ALA A 111 -9.47 -0.32 -9.17
N SER A 112 -9.60 -1.48 -8.55
CA SER A 112 -8.50 -2.40 -8.30
C SER A 112 -9.02 -3.82 -8.38
N GLY A 113 -8.21 -4.69 -8.95
CA GLY A 113 -8.55 -6.07 -9.25
C GLY A 113 -7.81 -7.08 -8.39
N LEU A 114 -8.06 -8.35 -8.68
CA LEU A 114 -7.26 -9.46 -8.16
C LEU A 114 -5.86 -9.46 -8.79
N PRO A 115 -4.85 -10.00 -8.07
CA PRO A 115 -3.50 -10.19 -8.59
C PRO A 115 -3.47 -10.84 -9.98
N ALA A 116 -2.62 -10.34 -10.88
CA ALA A 116 -2.59 -10.82 -12.26
C ALA A 116 -2.08 -12.27 -12.41
N GLY A 117 -1.32 -12.78 -11.44
CA GLY A 117 -0.77 -14.14 -11.39
C GLY A 117 -1.73 -15.22 -10.89
N LEU A 118 -3.04 -14.99 -10.96
CA LEU A 118 -4.04 -16.03 -10.68
C LEU A 118 -3.82 -17.27 -11.55
N ASN A 119 -4.06 -18.45 -10.96
CA ASN A 119 -4.04 -19.67 -11.74
C ASN A 119 -5.12 -19.61 -12.85
N ARG A 120 -4.84 -20.22 -14.01
CA ARG A 120 -5.69 -20.09 -15.20
C ARG A 120 -7.12 -20.61 -14.97
N LEU A 121 -7.27 -21.65 -14.14
CA LEU A 121 -8.57 -22.25 -13.83
C LEU A 121 -9.43 -21.31 -12.98
N ALA A 122 -8.86 -20.64 -11.98
CA ALA A 122 -9.54 -19.62 -11.17
C ALA A 122 -9.94 -18.43 -12.04
N GLY A 123 -9.07 -18.00 -12.96
CA GLY A 123 -9.40 -16.94 -13.91
C GLY A 123 -10.58 -17.30 -14.83
N ILE A 124 -10.66 -18.56 -15.29
CA ILE A 124 -11.78 -19.07 -16.08
C ILE A 124 -13.06 -19.14 -15.24
N PHE A 125 -12.95 -19.66 -14.01
CA PHE A 125 -14.08 -19.79 -13.10
C PHE A 125 -14.71 -18.44 -12.75
N LEU A 126 -13.88 -17.44 -12.39
CA LEU A 126 -14.34 -16.08 -12.08
C LEU A 126 -15.09 -15.47 -13.28
N LYS A 127 -14.53 -15.57 -14.48
CA LYS A 127 -15.20 -15.10 -15.70
C LYS A 127 -16.50 -15.84 -15.97
N GLY A 128 -16.53 -17.15 -15.77
CA GLY A 128 -17.74 -17.99 -15.92
C GLY A 128 -18.85 -17.62 -14.94
N ALA A 129 -18.49 -17.12 -13.76
CA ALA A 129 -19.42 -16.60 -12.76
C ALA A 129 -19.85 -15.14 -13.00
N GLY A 130 -19.45 -14.52 -14.12
CA GLY A 130 -19.78 -13.12 -14.44
C GLY A 130 -19.01 -12.08 -13.62
N LEU A 131 -17.90 -12.49 -12.99
CA LEU A 131 -17.08 -11.64 -12.13
C LEU A 131 -15.92 -11.02 -12.93
N ASP A 132 -15.66 -9.72 -12.72
CA ASP A 132 -14.53 -9.00 -13.32
C ASP A 132 -13.30 -9.07 -12.41
N PRO A 133 -12.23 -9.79 -12.79
CA PRO A 133 -11.00 -9.83 -12.01
C PRO A 133 -10.26 -8.48 -11.95
N GLY A 134 -10.64 -7.49 -12.77
CA GLY A 134 -10.07 -6.15 -12.76
C GLY A 134 -10.77 -5.15 -11.82
N ASP A 135 -11.91 -5.52 -11.23
CA ASP A 135 -12.70 -4.67 -10.33
C ASP A 135 -13.25 -5.51 -9.16
N TRP A 136 -12.38 -5.73 -8.17
CA TRP A 136 -12.58 -6.71 -7.11
C TRP A 136 -12.14 -6.25 -5.72
N HIS A 137 -11.04 -5.49 -5.59
CA HIS A 137 -10.41 -5.19 -4.31
C HIS A 137 -10.41 -3.68 -4.00
N PRO A 138 -11.52 -3.13 -3.49
CA PRO A 138 -11.70 -1.69 -3.32
C PRO A 138 -10.69 -1.01 -2.36
N LEU A 139 -10.02 -1.77 -1.49
CA LEU A 139 -8.98 -1.23 -0.59
C LEU A 139 -7.77 -0.71 -1.36
N ASP A 140 -7.37 -1.38 -2.43
CA ASP A 140 -6.15 -1.05 -3.19
C ASP A 140 -6.44 0.02 -4.26
N ASN A 141 -7.60 0.67 -4.19
CA ASN A 141 -7.84 1.91 -4.93
C ASN A 141 -7.04 3.07 -4.34
N PHE A 142 -6.74 3.02 -3.04
CA PHE A 142 -5.77 3.92 -2.40
C PHE A 142 -4.42 3.20 -2.26
N VAL A 143 -3.41 3.72 -2.94
CA VAL A 143 -2.08 3.15 -2.87
C VAL A 143 -1.10 4.22 -2.40
N ALA A 144 -0.21 3.85 -1.47
CA ALA A 144 0.72 4.80 -0.86
C ALA A 144 2.18 4.34 -0.96
N ALA A 145 3.06 5.28 -1.32
CA ALA A 145 4.49 5.17 -1.11
C ALA A 145 4.93 6.17 -0.05
N HIS A 146 5.79 5.75 0.87
CA HIS A 146 6.45 6.66 1.81
C HIS A 146 7.95 6.65 1.55
N ILE A 147 8.53 7.84 1.48
CA ILE A 147 9.98 8.03 1.54
C ILE A 147 10.31 8.50 2.95
N VAL A 148 11.18 7.75 3.63
CA VAL A 148 11.58 8.01 5.02
C VAL A 148 12.91 8.74 5.02
N LEU A 149 12.94 9.91 5.64
CA LEU A 149 14.14 10.72 5.81
C LEU A 149 14.61 10.67 7.27
N ASP A 150 15.93 10.71 7.47
CA ASP A 150 16.52 10.97 8.78
C ASP A 150 16.43 12.46 9.18
N GLY A 151 16.97 12.79 10.35
CA GLY A 151 17.00 14.16 10.88
C GLY A 151 17.81 15.15 10.02
N SER A 152 18.69 14.66 9.14
CA SER A 152 19.43 15.50 8.18
C SER A 152 18.64 15.73 6.88
N GLY A 153 17.48 15.08 6.73
CA GLY A 153 16.67 15.11 5.51
C GLY A 153 17.20 14.18 4.41
N LYS A 154 18.10 13.24 4.73
CA LYS A 154 18.59 12.22 3.79
C LYS A 154 17.59 11.06 3.75
N PRO A 155 17.20 10.57 2.56
CA PRO A 155 16.38 9.36 2.46
C PRO A 155 17.15 8.16 2.99
N ILE A 156 16.51 7.37 3.86
CA ILE A 156 17.11 6.18 4.48
C ILE A 156 16.32 4.91 4.19
N ALA A 157 15.02 5.01 3.94
CA ALA A 157 14.16 3.87 3.65
C ALA A 157 12.96 4.30 2.81
N VAL A 158 12.27 3.31 2.25
CA VAL A 158 10.94 3.45 1.66
C VAL A 158 9.99 2.45 2.31
N LEU A 159 8.72 2.85 2.45
CA LEU A 159 7.64 1.99 2.94
C LEU A 159 6.55 1.98 1.87
N LEU A 160 6.27 0.80 1.32
CA LEU A 160 5.34 0.61 0.22
C LEU A 160 4.11 -0.16 0.70
N ALA A 161 2.92 0.35 0.35
CA ALA A 161 1.67 -0.38 0.51
C ALA A 161 1.66 -1.58 -0.46
N GLN A 162 1.33 -2.75 0.08
CA GLN A 162 1.24 -4.03 -0.64
C GLN A 162 0.07 -4.83 -0.04
N HIS A 163 -1.10 -4.77 -0.66
CA HIS A 163 -2.36 -5.36 -0.18
C HIS A 163 -2.67 -4.86 1.23
N ASN A 164 -3.19 -5.75 2.08
CA ASN A 164 -3.48 -5.47 3.49
C ASN A 164 -2.21 -5.42 4.38
N HIS A 165 -1.02 -5.23 3.80
CA HIS A 165 0.24 -5.08 4.55
C HIS A 165 1.18 -4.07 3.88
N HIS A 166 2.37 -3.90 4.46
CA HIS A 166 3.41 -3.02 3.94
C HIS A 166 4.75 -3.76 3.90
N ARG A 167 5.67 -3.25 3.08
CA ARG A 167 7.07 -3.66 3.08
C ARG A 167 7.97 -2.45 3.25
N THR A 168 8.95 -2.57 4.13
CA THR A 168 10.02 -1.59 4.31
C THR A 168 11.25 -2.05 3.54
N TYR A 169 11.86 -1.14 2.78
CA TYR A 169 13.12 -1.36 2.08
C TYR A 169 14.12 -0.28 2.52
N LEU A 170 15.25 -0.69 3.08
CA LEU A 170 16.34 0.21 3.45
C LEU A 170 17.08 0.65 2.19
N ALA A 171 17.23 1.96 2.02
CA ALA A 171 17.91 2.50 0.87
C ALA A 171 19.43 2.25 0.94
N GLY A 172 20.03 1.85 -0.18
CA GLY A 172 21.43 1.43 -0.26
C GLY A 172 21.68 -0.04 0.09
N LYS A 173 20.69 -0.73 0.68
CA LYS A 173 20.76 -2.17 0.99
C LYS A 173 19.72 -2.96 0.20
N ASP A 174 18.44 -2.66 0.41
CA ASP A 174 17.32 -3.40 -0.17
C ASP A 174 16.81 -2.75 -1.46
N ILE A 175 16.97 -1.43 -1.57
CA ILE A 175 16.65 -0.65 -2.77
C ILE A 175 17.80 0.31 -3.08
N ALA A 176 18.17 0.42 -4.35
CA ALA A 176 19.26 1.30 -4.76
C ALA A 176 18.92 2.78 -4.50
N PHE A 177 19.93 3.57 -4.16
CA PHE A 177 19.79 5.03 -4.13
C PHE A 177 19.75 5.57 -5.56
N PRO A 178 18.66 6.22 -5.98
CA PRO A 178 18.60 6.83 -7.29
C PRO A 178 19.50 8.08 -7.33
N ALA A 179 20.30 8.21 -8.39
CA ALA A 179 21.22 9.34 -8.55
C ALA A 179 20.51 10.71 -8.61
N ASP A 180 19.27 10.75 -9.10
CA ASP A 180 18.43 11.95 -9.17
C ASP A 180 17.59 12.17 -7.89
N GLY A 181 17.73 11.31 -6.88
CA GLY A 181 16.98 11.37 -5.62
C GLY A 181 15.53 10.89 -5.72
N ARG A 182 15.10 10.36 -6.88
CA ARG A 182 13.70 9.95 -7.13
C ARG A 182 13.60 8.43 -7.19
N PHE A 183 13.08 7.83 -6.12
CA PHE A 183 12.83 6.38 -6.10
C PHE A 183 11.86 5.99 -7.21
N VAL A 184 12.11 4.83 -7.79
CA VAL A 184 11.27 4.23 -8.83
C VAL A 184 10.46 3.12 -8.20
N PHE A 185 9.15 3.13 -8.44
CA PHE A 185 8.22 2.11 -7.96
C PHE A 185 7.41 1.56 -9.13
N ASP A 186 7.38 0.25 -9.25
CA ASP A 186 6.57 -0.45 -10.24
C ASP A 186 5.18 -0.69 -9.65
N VAL A 187 4.15 -0.38 -10.44
CA VAL A 187 2.75 -0.63 -10.08
C VAL A 187 2.37 -2.03 -10.55
N ALA A 188 1.76 -2.83 -9.68
CA ALA A 188 1.31 -4.16 -10.02
C ALA A 188 0.12 -4.12 -10.99
N LEU A 189 0.13 -5.05 -11.95
CA LEU A 189 -0.93 -5.22 -12.90
C LEU A 189 -2.22 -5.65 -12.17
N ARG A 190 -3.27 -4.84 -12.30
CA ARG A 190 -4.63 -4.98 -11.72
C ARG A 190 -4.76 -4.59 -10.24
N SER A 191 -3.90 -5.07 -9.35
CA SER A 191 -3.99 -4.78 -7.91
C SER A 191 -3.49 -3.37 -7.54
N ASN A 192 -2.78 -2.70 -8.45
CA ASN A 192 -2.20 -1.36 -8.28
C ASN A 192 -1.11 -1.23 -7.20
N GLU A 193 -0.74 -2.32 -6.54
CA GLU A 193 0.24 -2.32 -5.45
C GLU A 193 1.63 -1.86 -5.86
N LEU A 194 2.42 -1.36 -4.91
CA LEU A 194 3.74 -0.81 -5.20
C LEU A 194 4.87 -1.74 -4.81
N TYR A 195 5.80 -1.90 -5.73
CA TYR A 195 7.03 -2.65 -5.53
C TYR A 195 8.26 -1.80 -5.88
N PRO A 196 9.44 -2.09 -5.32
CA PRO A 196 10.69 -1.49 -5.77
C PRO A 196 10.83 -1.64 -7.28
N GLY A 197 11.22 -0.55 -7.95
CA GLY A 197 11.38 -0.54 -9.40
C GLY A 197 12.43 -1.55 -9.86
N SER A 198 12.10 -2.32 -10.89
CA SER A 198 12.99 -3.29 -11.50
C SER A 198 13.47 -2.83 -12.88
N ASP A 199 14.72 -3.14 -13.23
CA ASP A 199 15.25 -2.93 -14.59
C ASP A 199 15.06 -4.18 -15.48
N SER A 200 14.20 -5.10 -15.05
CA SER A 200 13.92 -6.34 -15.76
C SER A 200 13.22 -6.07 -17.10
N GLY A 201 13.62 -6.78 -18.16
CA GLY A 201 12.87 -6.83 -19.42
C GLY A 201 11.69 -7.80 -19.39
N ASN A 202 11.59 -8.63 -18.34
CA ASN A 202 10.55 -9.62 -18.14
C ASN A 202 9.63 -9.24 -16.96
N PRO A 203 8.36 -9.69 -16.95
CA PRO A 203 7.49 -9.49 -15.80
C PRO A 203 8.07 -10.11 -14.52
N VAL A 204 7.97 -9.40 -13.41
CA VAL A 204 8.42 -9.82 -12.09
C VAL A 204 7.22 -10.22 -11.24
N ARG A 205 7.30 -11.40 -10.62
CA ARG A 205 6.26 -11.94 -9.75
C ARG A 205 6.56 -11.67 -8.30
N HIS A 206 5.54 -11.25 -7.57
CA HIS A 206 5.59 -11.01 -6.14
C HIS A 206 4.51 -11.86 -5.48
N ARG A 207 4.90 -12.68 -4.49
CA ARG A 207 3.92 -13.43 -3.70
C ARG A 207 3.04 -12.44 -2.96
N VAL A 208 1.74 -12.71 -2.88
CA VAL A 208 0.82 -11.85 -2.12
C VAL A 208 -0.07 -12.66 -1.19
N VAL A 209 -0.49 -12.00 -0.12
CA VAL A 209 -1.33 -12.59 0.92
C VAL A 209 -2.45 -11.64 1.29
N ARG A 210 -3.66 -12.18 1.49
CA ARG A 210 -4.84 -11.40 1.93
C ARG A 210 -4.79 -11.00 3.40
N TRP A 211 -4.00 -11.69 4.23
CA TRP A 211 -4.07 -11.55 5.69
C TRP A 211 -2.70 -11.75 6.33
N SER A 212 -2.47 -11.07 7.45
CA SER A 212 -1.19 -11.13 8.20
C SER A 212 -0.86 -12.53 8.70
N LEU A 213 -1.86 -13.40 8.92
CA LEU A 213 -1.66 -14.80 9.29
C LEU A 213 -0.84 -15.59 8.25
N TYR A 214 -0.79 -15.13 7.00
CA TYR A 214 -0.04 -15.79 5.93
C TYR A 214 1.34 -15.15 5.67
N LEU A 215 1.82 -14.25 6.53
CA LEU A 215 3.14 -13.63 6.39
C LEU A 215 4.27 -14.67 6.29
N LYS A 216 4.12 -15.83 6.93
CA LYS A 216 5.08 -16.94 6.80
C LYS A 216 5.20 -17.42 5.35
N TYR A 217 4.06 -17.67 4.67
CA TYR A 217 4.05 -18.05 3.26
C TYR A 217 4.64 -16.93 2.38
N LEU A 218 4.31 -15.68 2.67
CA LEU A 218 4.86 -14.54 1.95
C LEU A 218 6.40 -14.54 1.98
N LEU A 219 7.00 -14.82 3.14
CA LEU A 219 8.45 -14.81 3.33
C LEU A 219 9.13 -16.09 2.82
N SER A 220 8.62 -17.27 3.17
CA SER A 220 9.26 -18.55 2.86
C SER A 220 8.84 -19.14 1.52
N GLY A 221 7.59 -18.92 1.11
CA GLY A 221 6.97 -19.58 -0.05
C GLY A 221 6.45 -20.98 0.25
N GLU A 222 6.65 -21.46 1.49
CA GLU A 222 6.18 -22.75 1.97
C GLU A 222 4.75 -22.64 2.49
N GLY A 223 4.01 -23.75 2.49
CA GLY A 223 2.64 -23.78 3.01
C GLY A 223 1.67 -22.89 2.21
N ARG A 224 1.83 -22.85 0.89
CA ARG A 224 1.03 -22.04 -0.03
C ARG A 224 -0.47 -22.19 0.24
N PRO A 225 -1.20 -21.11 0.60
CA PRO A 225 -2.64 -21.16 0.77
C PRO A 225 -3.34 -21.57 -0.54
N LEU A 226 -4.45 -22.31 -0.41
CA LEU A 226 -5.31 -22.75 -1.53
C LEU A 226 -5.70 -21.59 -2.45
N VAL A 227 -5.95 -20.41 -1.88
CA VAL A 227 -6.26 -19.18 -2.59
C VAL A 227 -5.10 -18.21 -2.40
N SER A 228 -4.06 -18.39 -3.21
CA SER A 228 -2.90 -17.50 -3.28
C SER A 228 -2.61 -17.18 -4.74
N ALA A 229 -2.17 -15.95 -4.96
CA ALA A 229 -1.83 -15.45 -6.27
C ALA A 229 -0.52 -14.67 -6.18
N ASP A 230 0.03 -14.33 -7.34
CA ASP A 230 1.18 -13.45 -7.42
C ASP A 230 0.74 -12.13 -8.06
N ASP A 231 1.21 -11.03 -7.50
CA ASP A 231 1.22 -9.77 -8.23
C ASP A 231 2.27 -9.83 -9.34
N ILE A 232 1.95 -9.17 -10.44
CA ILE A 232 2.85 -9.09 -11.59
C ILE A 232 3.15 -7.63 -11.81
N THR A 233 4.41 -7.27 -11.59
CA THR A 233 4.95 -5.98 -12.01
C THR A 233 5.72 -6.17 -13.28
N TYR A 234 5.92 -5.06 -13.96
CA TYR A 234 6.75 -4.99 -15.12
C TYR A 234 7.80 -3.92 -14.81
N GLY A 235 9.06 -4.18 -15.17
CA GLY A 235 10.17 -3.25 -14.98
C GLY A 235 10.52 -2.45 -16.22
N ARG A 236 11.23 -1.32 -16.04
CA ARG A 236 11.38 -0.21 -17.02
C ARG A 236 11.72 -0.59 -18.46
N ARG A 237 12.31 -1.78 -18.68
CA ARG A 237 12.70 -2.29 -20.00
C ARG A 237 11.61 -3.10 -20.72
N SER A 238 10.43 -3.30 -20.11
CA SER A 238 9.38 -4.16 -20.66
C SER A 238 8.33 -3.41 -21.52
N GLY A 239 8.51 -2.11 -21.77
CA GLY A 239 7.57 -1.28 -22.56
C GLY A 239 6.57 -0.48 -21.72
N GLU A 240 6.85 -0.27 -20.43
CA GLU A 240 6.06 0.54 -19.52
C GLU A 240 6.03 2.04 -19.83
N ARG A 241 5.16 2.74 -19.08
CA ARG A 241 5.10 4.20 -19.06
C ARG A 241 5.24 4.73 -17.65
N GLU A 242 6.17 5.66 -17.46
CA GLU A 242 6.19 6.50 -16.26
C GLU A 242 4.94 7.38 -16.22
N VAL A 243 4.32 7.47 -15.05
CA VAL A 243 3.19 8.36 -14.83
C VAL A 243 3.68 9.79 -14.71
N ALA A 244 3.31 10.63 -15.68
CA ALA A 244 3.31 12.08 -15.48
C ALA A 244 2.11 12.44 -14.59
N TYR A 245 2.37 13.12 -13.48
CA TYR A 245 1.35 13.53 -12.51
C TYR A 245 1.60 14.94 -11.96
N ASP A 246 0.60 15.53 -11.34
CA ASP A 246 0.75 16.72 -10.53
C ASP A 246 0.79 16.36 -9.04
N LEU A 247 1.54 17.12 -8.25
CA LEU A 247 1.60 16.92 -6.81
C LEU A 247 0.60 17.85 -6.13
N GLY A 248 -0.42 17.26 -5.50
CA GLY A 248 -1.41 17.98 -4.69
C GLY A 248 -1.03 17.95 -3.23
N PHE A 249 -1.39 19.00 -2.50
CA PHE A 249 -1.27 19.07 -1.05
C PHE A 249 -2.61 19.47 -0.46
N LEU A 250 -3.15 18.62 0.40
CA LEU A 250 -4.42 18.85 1.07
C LEU A 250 -4.18 19.19 2.54
N SER A 251 -5.20 19.75 3.18
CA SER A 251 -5.16 19.97 4.63
C SER A 251 -4.99 18.63 5.37
N PRO A 252 -4.26 18.58 6.50
CA PRO A 252 -4.20 17.38 7.34
C PRO A 252 -5.57 16.84 7.81
N CYS A 253 -6.60 17.70 7.85
CA CYS A 253 -7.98 17.38 8.22
C CYS A 253 -8.90 17.20 7.01
N ASP A 254 -8.32 17.08 5.82
CA ASP A 254 -9.07 16.86 4.60
C ASP A 254 -9.71 15.46 4.60
N PRO A 255 -10.98 15.32 4.18
CA PRO A 255 -11.69 14.04 4.21
C PRO A 255 -11.06 12.97 3.32
N PHE A 256 -10.22 13.34 2.35
CA PHE A 256 -9.37 12.38 1.64
C PHE A 256 -8.57 11.50 2.62
N TYR A 257 -7.99 12.12 3.65
CA TYR A 257 -7.18 11.45 4.66
C TYR A 257 -8.02 10.88 5.81
N THR A 258 -9.03 11.62 6.28
CA THR A 258 -9.70 11.30 7.55
C THR A 258 -10.93 10.40 7.39
N ALA A 259 -11.53 10.33 6.19
CA ALA A 259 -12.73 9.52 5.99
C ALA A 259 -12.42 8.03 5.94
N LYS A 260 -13.08 7.27 6.82
CA LYS A 260 -13.05 5.82 6.91
C LYS A 260 -14.08 5.20 5.98
N ILE A 261 -13.97 5.49 4.69
CA ILE A 261 -14.93 5.06 3.66
C ILE A 261 -14.22 4.25 2.57
N MET A 262 -14.83 3.13 2.17
CA MET A 262 -14.32 2.26 1.10
C MET A 262 -14.47 2.90 -0.27
N LEU A 263 -13.46 2.76 -1.12
CA LEU A 263 -13.49 3.15 -2.53
C LEU A 263 -13.87 1.97 -3.41
N GLY A 264 -15.12 1.90 -3.84
CA GLY A 264 -15.64 0.84 -4.70
C GLY A 264 -16.80 0.11 -4.03
N ALA A 265 -17.62 -0.55 -4.86
CA ALA A 265 -18.73 -1.35 -4.36
C ALA A 265 -18.27 -2.71 -3.82
N PRO A 266 -18.84 -3.19 -2.71
CA PRO A 266 -18.60 -4.56 -2.26
C PRO A 266 -19.06 -5.55 -3.34
N ARG A 267 -18.34 -6.67 -3.43
CA ARG A 267 -18.68 -7.78 -4.31
C ARG A 267 -19.00 -9.01 -3.44
N PRO A 268 -20.26 -9.19 -3.02
CA PRO A 268 -20.63 -10.36 -2.24
C PRO A 268 -20.52 -11.62 -3.11
N TYR A 269 -19.90 -12.67 -2.57
CA TYR A 269 -19.81 -13.97 -3.20
C TYR A 269 -20.38 -15.03 -2.28
N PHE A 270 -21.46 -15.71 -2.72
CA PHE A 270 -22.23 -16.66 -1.91
C PHE A 270 -22.62 -16.15 -0.50
N GLY A 271 -22.96 -14.86 -0.39
CA GLY A 271 -23.37 -14.25 0.88
C GLY A 271 -22.22 -13.81 1.80
N PHE A 272 -20.97 -13.95 1.37
CA PHE A 272 -19.81 -13.40 2.06
C PHE A 272 -19.30 -12.14 1.35
N ASP A 273 -19.12 -11.05 2.08
CA ASP A 273 -18.44 -9.85 1.58
C ASP A 273 -16.94 -10.15 1.47
N ILE A 274 -16.46 -10.35 0.24
CA ILE A 274 -15.04 -10.54 -0.06
C ILE A 274 -14.47 -9.18 -0.48
N GLY A 275 -13.31 -8.79 0.06
CA GLY A 275 -12.65 -7.51 -0.26
C GLY A 275 -12.89 -6.38 0.75
N ARG A 276 -13.39 -6.70 1.95
CA ARG A 276 -13.50 -5.78 3.10
C ARG A 276 -12.38 -5.95 4.14
N ASP A 277 -11.31 -6.66 3.78
CA ASP A 277 -10.30 -7.14 4.72
C ASP A 277 -9.28 -6.05 5.10
N GLY A 278 -9.72 -4.92 5.62
CA GLY A 278 -8.83 -3.84 6.03
C GLY A 278 -9.61 -2.58 6.44
N PRO A 279 -9.00 -1.69 7.23
CA PRO A 279 -9.65 -0.43 7.51
C PRO A 279 -9.73 0.41 6.21
N PRO A 280 -10.83 1.13 5.99
CA PRO A 280 -11.01 1.99 4.81
C PRO A 280 -10.32 3.35 4.94
N GLY A 281 -9.91 3.93 3.82
CA GLY A 281 -9.44 5.33 3.71
C GLY A 281 -7.94 5.45 3.45
N SER A 282 -7.47 6.61 3.00
CA SER A 282 -6.08 6.76 2.54
C SER A 282 -5.05 6.72 3.68
N ASP A 283 -5.42 7.12 4.90
CA ASP A 283 -4.55 7.09 6.10
C ASP A 283 -4.88 5.96 7.08
N TYR A 284 -5.95 5.21 6.83
CA TYR A 284 -6.46 4.16 7.71
C TYR A 284 -6.48 2.83 6.98
N TYR A 285 -5.31 2.30 6.60
CA TYR A 285 -5.19 1.02 5.85
C TYR A 285 -4.47 -0.09 6.64
N THR A 286 -4.15 0.12 7.93
CA THR A 286 -3.50 -0.87 8.79
C THR A 286 -4.14 -0.96 10.17
N VAL A 287 -3.78 -1.97 10.95
CA VAL A 287 -4.30 -2.18 12.32
C VAL A 287 -3.84 -1.06 13.26
N PRO A 288 -4.61 -0.73 14.33
CA PRO A 288 -4.34 0.43 15.18
C PRO A 288 -2.90 0.56 15.72
N ASP A 289 -2.30 -0.54 16.17
CA ASP A 289 -0.94 -0.56 16.73
C ASP A 289 0.15 -0.15 15.72
N LEU A 290 -0.16 -0.27 14.42
CA LEU A 290 0.71 0.08 13.31
C LEU A 290 0.35 1.42 12.66
N LEU A 291 -0.65 2.15 13.15
CA LEU A 291 -0.95 3.49 12.63
C LEU A 291 0.22 4.50 12.78
N PRO A 292 1.02 4.49 13.87
CA PRO A 292 2.27 5.25 13.90
C PRO A 292 3.23 4.73 12.82
N LEU A 293 3.70 5.61 11.93
CA LEU A 293 4.48 5.18 10.77
C LEU A 293 5.83 4.57 11.18
N GLY A 294 6.40 5.01 12.30
CA GLY A 294 7.58 4.38 12.89
C GLY A 294 7.34 2.92 13.31
N ASN A 295 6.16 2.58 13.79
CA ASN A 295 5.81 1.20 14.13
C ASN A 295 5.62 0.36 12.86
N LEU A 296 4.88 0.89 11.88
CA LEU A 296 4.69 0.23 10.59
C LEU A 296 6.02 -0.01 9.88
N LEU A 297 6.93 0.96 9.92
CA LEU A 297 8.28 0.88 9.37
C LEU A 297 9.06 -0.31 9.96
N LYS A 298 9.05 -0.47 11.28
CA LYS A 298 9.74 -1.55 11.99
C LYS A 298 9.08 -2.90 11.76
N PHE A 299 7.75 -2.98 11.86
CA PHE A 299 6.99 -4.20 11.66
C PHE A 299 7.16 -4.76 10.24
N SER A 300 7.24 -3.87 9.25
CA SER A 300 7.28 -4.22 7.83
C SER A 300 8.69 -4.46 7.30
N TYR A 301 9.72 -4.36 8.14
CA TYR A 301 11.12 -4.63 7.77
C TYR A 301 11.44 -6.12 7.93
N LEU A 302 10.94 -6.90 6.96
CA LEU A 302 11.08 -8.35 6.88
C LEU A 302 11.52 -8.72 5.45
N HIS A 303 12.42 -9.70 5.33
CA HIS A 303 13.08 -10.08 4.08
C HIS A 303 12.70 -11.49 3.67
N ASP A 304 12.33 -11.64 2.40
CA ASP A 304 12.03 -12.92 1.79
C ASP A 304 13.22 -13.89 1.92
N GLY A 305 12.95 -15.10 2.40
CA GLY A 305 13.96 -16.13 2.60
C GLY A 305 14.88 -15.96 3.82
N ASP A 306 14.75 -14.90 4.62
CA ASP A 306 15.53 -14.72 5.84
C ASP A 306 15.04 -15.69 6.93
N PRO A 307 15.89 -16.63 7.41
CA PRO A 307 15.48 -17.65 8.37
C PRO A 307 14.98 -17.08 9.71
N ASP A 308 15.56 -15.97 10.17
CA ASP A 308 15.17 -15.35 11.44
C ASP A 308 13.81 -14.66 11.31
N ASP A 309 13.57 -13.97 10.19
CA ASP A 309 12.27 -13.35 9.93
C ASP A 309 11.16 -14.41 9.82
N ILE A 310 11.42 -15.49 9.08
CA ILE A 310 10.48 -16.62 8.92
C ILE A 310 10.17 -17.25 10.29
N ARG A 311 11.20 -17.49 11.11
CA ARG A 311 11.03 -18.07 12.45
C ARG A 311 10.24 -17.15 13.37
N ILE A 312 10.62 -15.87 13.47
CA ILE A 312 9.95 -14.91 14.35
C ILE A 312 8.49 -14.73 13.94
N VAL A 313 8.20 -14.58 12.64
CA VAL A 313 6.82 -14.48 12.15
C VAL A 313 6.04 -15.76 12.47
N GLY A 314 6.61 -16.93 12.22
CA GLY A 314 5.98 -18.21 12.53
C GLY A 314 5.68 -18.41 14.02
N GLU A 315 6.56 -17.95 14.90
CA GLU A 315 6.37 -18.00 16.36
C GLU A 315 5.42 -16.90 16.90
N SER A 316 5.12 -15.89 16.08
CA SER A 316 4.26 -14.76 16.45
C SER A 316 2.82 -14.90 15.95
N ILE A 317 2.53 -15.92 15.14
CA ILE A 317 1.21 -16.16 14.55
C ILE A 317 0.56 -17.40 15.18
N ASP A 318 -0.61 -17.22 15.77
CA ASP A 318 -1.48 -18.33 16.18
C ASP A 318 -2.64 -18.43 15.19
N GLU A 319 -2.50 -19.30 14.19
CA GLU A 319 -3.52 -19.55 13.16
C GLU A 319 -4.82 -20.09 13.75
N ARG A 320 -4.76 -20.83 14.88
CA ARG A 320 -5.96 -21.40 15.50
C ARG A 320 -6.80 -20.33 16.19
N ARG A 321 -6.14 -19.34 16.79
CA ARG A 321 -6.80 -18.21 17.46
C ARG A 321 -7.00 -17.01 16.54
N GLY A 322 -6.40 -17.01 15.35
CA GLY A 322 -6.44 -15.89 14.42
C GLY A 322 -5.73 -14.64 14.95
N THR A 323 -4.73 -14.81 15.82
CA THR A 323 -4.02 -13.71 16.50
C THR A 323 -2.59 -13.58 16.03
N THR A 324 -2.05 -12.36 16.05
CA THR A 324 -0.65 -12.06 15.73
C THR A 324 -0.03 -11.22 16.85
N ASP A 325 1.13 -11.64 17.37
CA ASP A 325 1.95 -10.85 18.28
C ASP A 325 2.72 -9.77 17.50
N ILE A 326 2.04 -8.65 17.26
CA ILE A 326 2.57 -7.50 16.53
C ILE A 326 3.82 -6.94 17.22
N SER A 327 3.85 -6.92 18.55
CA SER A 327 4.95 -6.36 19.33
C SER A 327 6.24 -7.16 19.12
N ARG A 328 6.14 -8.49 19.06
CA ARG A 328 7.30 -9.36 18.81
C ARG A 328 7.90 -9.15 17.44
N ILE A 329 7.08 -9.11 16.39
CA ILE A 329 7.52 -8.86 15.01
C ILE A 329 8.14 -7.46 14.90
N MET A 330 7.46 -6.44 15.46
CA MET A 330 7.93 -5.05 15.44
C MET A 330 9.27 -4.87 16.16
N ASN A 331 9.47 -5.52 17.32
CA ASN A 331 10.73 -5.43 18.05
C ASN A 331 11.88 -6.11 17.29
N HIS A 332 11.61 -7.23 16.64
CA HIS A 332 12.57 -7.91 15.78
C HIS A 332 12.97 -7.05 14.59
N GLY A 333 12.00 -6.63 13.78
CA GLY A 333 12.25 -5.77 12.62
C GLY A 333 12.88 -4.43 13.00
N GLY A 334 12.52 -3.87 14.17
CA GLY A 334 13.15 -2.66 14.71
C GLY A 334 14.64 -2.81 15.03
N ARG A 335 15.04 -3.89 15.71
CA ARG A 335 16.47 -4.17 15.96
C ARG A 335 17.22 -4.36 14.65
N LYS A 336 16.68 -5.20 13.76
CA LYS A 336 17.26 -5.50 12.45
C LYS A 336 17.45 -4.23 11.62
N LEU A 337 16.41 -3.40 11.53
CA LEU A 337 16.42 -2.13 10.79
C LEU A 337 17.45 -1.16 11.34
N PHE A 338 17.53 -1.01 12.67
CA PHE A 338 18.49 -0.09 13.28
C PHE A 338 19.93 -0.52 13.06
N ARG A 339 20.23 -1.81 13.21
CA ARG A 339 21.55 -2.38 12.91
C ARG A 339 21.94 -2.14 11.45
N ASP A 340 21.03 -2.44 10.52
CA ASP A 340 21.29 -2.27 9.10
C ASP A 340 21.44 -0.78 8.72
N TYR A 341 20.65 0.09 9.34
CA TYR A 341 20.79 1.54 9.22
C TYR A 341 22.19 1.99 9.65
N LEU A 342 22.69 1.52 10.81
CA LEU A 342 24.04 1.84 11.26
C LEU A 342 25.10 1.29 10.30
N ALA A 343 24.92 0.09 9.75
CA ALA A 343 25.87 -0.47 8.79
C ALA A 343 25.95 0.33 7.47
N VAL A 344 24.84 0.92 7.03
CA VAL A 344 24.77 1.68 5.76
C VAL A 344 25.09 3.16 5.95
N PHE A 345 24.70 3.75 7.08
CA PHE A 345 24.74 5.20 7.32
C PHE A 345 25.58 5.61 8.52
N GLY A 346 25.98 4.67 9.37
CA GLY A 346 26.71 4.88 10.61
C GLY A 346 28.23 4.96 10.39
N GLU A 347 28.71 6.19 10.23
CA GLU A 347 29.98 6.72 10.76
C GLU A 347 30.04 8.26 10.69
N ASN A 348 29.04 8.93 10.08
CA ASN A 348 29.01 10.40 9.97
C ASN A 348 27.71 11.08 10.47
N GLY A 349 26.77 10.33 11.08
CA GLY A 349 25.39 10.81 11.29
C GLY A 349 24.98 11.20 12.71
N THR A 350 25.75 10.85 13.75
CA THR A 350 25.32 11.02 15.15
C THR A 350 26.46 11.44 16.07
N THR A 351 26.88 12.69 15.92
CA THR A 351 27.42 13.48 17.04
C THR A 351 26.86 14.90 16.95
N ARG A 352 25.71 15.12 17.59
CA ARG A 352 25.49 16.17 18.61
C ARG A 352 24.07 16.14 19.14
#